data_AF-A0A7Z7B105-F1
#
_entry.id   AF-A0A7Z7B105-F1
#
_cell.length_a   1.000
_cell.length_b   1.000
_cell.length_c   1.000
_cell.angle_alpha   90.00
_cell.angle_beta   90.00
_cell.angle_gamma   90.00
#
_symmetry.space_group_name_H-M   'P 1'
#
loop_
_entity.id
_entity.type
_entity.pdbx_description
1 polymer ?
#
loop_
_entity_poly.entity_id
_entity_poly.type
_entity_poly.pdbx_seq_one_letter_code
_entity_poly.pdbx_strand_id
1 'polypeptide(L)'
;MNMPTSIAASPSDDGQIIERALLSLLSPTPLFPTPPVESSFKEKMRRERLPAAQKNHRAEWIPLPARIVVQEILSAHTLSIYWSDSQTGHYAEQIWRLGLARDDGFCALSGRPIVRGDEVFRPRRSMTLVPANWRRMILASDVIATFASTQPERAAA
;
A
#
# COMPACT_ATOMS: atom_id res chain seq x y z
N MET A 1 48.24 -27.84 50.17
CA MET A 1 46.87 -27.29 50.29
C MET A 1 46.93 -25.86 49.80
N ASN A 2 46.15 -25.49 48.78
CA ASN A 2 45.36 -24.26 48.68
C ASN A 2 44.72 -24.13 47.29
N MET A 3 43.42 -23.81 47.32
CA MET A 3 42.43 -23.73 46.22
C MET A 3 42.46 -22.35 45.50
N PRO A 4 41.74 -22.17 44.36
CA PRO A 4 41.83 -20.96 43.53
C PRO A 4 40.67 -19.96 43.71
N THR A 5 40.91 -18.70 43.27
CA THR A 5 39.99 -17.63 42.77
C THR A 5 38.75 -17.17 43.56
N SER A 6 38.57 -15.84 43.69
CA SER A 6 37.30 -15.19 43.28
C SER A 6 37.45 -13.69 43.01
N ILE A 7 36.80 -13.29 41.92
CA ILE A 7 36.60 -11.97 41.33
C ILE A 7 35.57 -11.14 42.12
N ALA A 8 35.70 -9.81 42.00
CA ALA A 8 34.85 -8.77 42.56
C ALA A 8 33.41 -8.75 42.02
N ALA A 9 32.47 -8.23 42.81
CA ALA A 9 31.28 -7.52 42.32
C ALA A 9 30.65 -6.69 43.46
N SER A 10 30.80 -5.37 43.38
CA SER A 10 30.02 -4.39 44.16
C SER A 10 28.67 -4.14 43.47
N PRO A 11 27.58 -3.83 44.20
CA PRO A 11 26.22 -3.84 43.65
C PRO A 11 25.78 -2.53 42.96
N SER A 12 25.12 -2.71 41.81
CA SER A 12 24.07 -1.92 41.13
C SER A 12 24.26 -0.39 40.96
N ASP A 13 24.57 -0.04 39.71
CA ASP A 13 24.65 1.29 39.08
C ASP A 13 23.26 1.91 38.77
N ASP A 14 22.18 1.16 39.01
CA ASP A 14 20.83 1.53 38.55
C ASP A 14 20.20 2.69 39.34
N GLY A 15 20.61 2.86 40.61
CA GLY A 15 20.09 3.91 41.50
C GLY A 15 20.45 5.32 41.05
N GLN A 16 21.65 5.51 40.48
CA GLN A 16 22.11 6.83 40.04
C GLN A 16 21.41 7.31 38.78
N ILE A 17 20.99 6.39 37.92
CA ILE A 17 20.29 6.70 36.67
C ILE A 17 18.88 7.23 36.98
N ILE A 18 18.18 6.59 37.92
CA ILE A 18 16.83 6.98 38.33
C ILE A 18 16.84 8.33 39.03
N GLU A 19 17.78 8.56 39.95
CA GLU A 19 17.92 9.83 40.67
C GLU A 19 18.19 11.00 39.71
N ARG A 20 19.09 10.80 38.75
CA ARG A 20 19.45 11.81 37.76
C ARG A 20 18.31 12.10 36.78
N ALA A 21 17.53 11.09 36.41
CA ALA A 21 16.34 11.25 35.57
C ALA A 21 15.22 12.02 36.30
N LEU A 22 14.98 11.72 37.59
CA LEU A 22 13.97 12.40 38.39
C LEU A 22 14.31 13.88 38.63
N LEU A 23 15.58 14.20 38.93
CA LEU A 23 16.05 15.59 39.07
C LEU A 23 15.84 16.40 37.78
N SER A 24 16.04 15.76 36.62
CA SER A 24 15.87 16.41 35.32
C SER A 24 14.40 16.68 34.93
N LEU A 25 13.45 15.94 35.51
CA LEU A 25 12.01 16.16 35.28
C LEU A 25 11.42 17.23 36.21
N LEU A 26 11.91 17.31 37.44
CA LEU A 26 11.45 18.28 38.44
C LEU A 26 11.96 19.70 38.17
N SER A 27 13.02 19.84 37.38
CA SER A 27 13.58 21.14 36.97
C SER A 27 13.95 21.14 35.48
N PRO A 28 13.00 21.45 34.57
CA PRO A 28 13.33 21.54 33.16
C PRO A 28 14.30 22.71 32.97
N THR A 29 15.55 22.40 32.61
CA THR A 29 16.53 23.41 32.23
C THR A 29 16.03 24.05 30.92
N PRO A 30 15.80 25.37 30.86
CA PRO A 30 15.38 26.01 29.63
C PRO A 30 16.59 26.06 28.71
N LEU A 31 16.67 25.13 27.76
CA LEU A 31 17.72 25.10 26.76
C LEU A 31 17.18 25.58 25.41
N PHE A 32 17.79 26.69 25.01
CA PHE A 32 17.90 27.35 23.71
C PHE A 32 17.45 26.54 22.46
N PRO A 33 16.88 27.23 21.46
CA PRO A 33 16.43 26.59 20.22
C PRO A 33 17.60 25.89 19.54
N THR A 34 17.48 24.57 19.37
CA THR A 34 18.41 23.77 18.58
C THR A 34 18.31 24.18 17.11
N PRO A 35 19.44 24.27 16.38
CA PRO A 35 19.39 24.54 14.96
C PRO A 35 18.67 23.39 14.23
N PRO A 36 17.97 23.68 13.11
CA PRO A 36 17.20 22.67 12.39
C PRO A 36 18.12 21.52 11.97
N VAL A 37 17.72 20.30 12.30
CA VAL A 37 18.31 19.09 11.71
C VAL A 37 18.04 19.16 10.21
N GLU A 38 19.07 19.50 9.42
CA GLU A 38 19.07 19.31 7.98
C GLU A 38 19.03 17.80 7.70
N SER A 39 17.82 17.27 7.54
CA SER A 39 17.66 15.96 6.94
C SER A 39 18.11 16.08 5.49
N SER A 40 19.29 15.54 5.16
CA SER A 40 19.69 15.31 3.78
C SER A 40 18.73 14.29 3.15
N PHE A 41 17.61 14.78 2.64
CA PHE A 41 16.85 14.08 1.64
C PHE A 41 17.77 13.96 0.44
N LYS A 42 18.51 12.85 0.35
CA LYS A 42 19.15 12.46 -0.89
C LYS A 42 18.03 12.25 -1.88
N GLU A 43 17.74 13.30 -2.64
CA GLU A 43 16.87 13.27 -3.81
C GLU A 43 17.43 12.20 -4.72
N LYS A 44 16.86 11.01 -4.59
CA LYS A 44 17.37 9.81 -5.22
C LYS A 44 16.99 9.95 -6.68
N MET A 45 17.90 10.52 -7.48
CA MET A 45 17.74 10.70 -8.92
C MET A 45 17.09 9.44 -9.47
N ARG A 46 15.84 9.61 -9.88
CA ARG A 46 15.03 8.56 -10.48
C ARG A 46 15.72 8.27 -11.80
N ARG A 47 16.58 7.24 -11.83
CA ARG A 47 17.20 6.77 -13.07
C ARG A 47 16.09 6.66 -14.11
N GLU A 48 16.17 7.45 -15.17
CA GLU A 48 15.37 7.22 -16.37
C GLU A 48 15.73 5.83 -16.85
N ARG A 49 14.88 4.88 -16.50
CA ARG A 49 15.04 3.50 -16.88
C ARG A 49 14.46 3.45 -18.29
N LEU A 50 15.33 3.17 -19.26
CA LEU A 50 14.92 2.78 -20.61
C LEU A 50 13.73 1.83 -20.50
N PRO A 51 12.70 1.95 -21.36
CA PRO A 51 11.53 1.09 -21.33
C PRO A 51 12.01 -0.35 -21.27
N ALA A 52 11.73 -1.05 -20.17
CA ALA A 52 12.05 -2.46 -20.10
C ALA A 52 11.34 -3.11 -21.28
N ALA A 53 12.10 -3.76 -22.16
CA ALA A 53 11.56 -4.42 -23.34
C ALA A 53 10.31 -5.19 -22.90
N GLN A 54 9.17 -4.78 -23.44
CA GLN A 54 7.85 -5.31 -23.16
C GLN A 54 7.95 -6.82 -23.39
N LYS A 55 8.22 -7.57 -22.32
CA LYS A 55 8.19 -9.03 -22.39
C LYS A 55 6.74 -9.29 -22.69
N ASN A 56 6.44 -9.72 -23.91
CA ASN A 56 5.09 -10.11 -24.26
C ASN A 56 4.67 -11.14 -23.21
N HIS A 57 3.85 -10.72 -22.25
CA HIS A 57 3.15 -11.60 -21.34
C HIS A 57 2.13 -12.33 -22.21
N ARG A 58 2.63 -13.25 -23.05
CA ARG A 58 1.88 -14.23 -23.82
C ARG A 58 1.27 -15.30 -22.92
N ALA A 59 1.24 -15.07 -21.61
CA ALA A 59 0.23 -15.67 -20.76
C ALA A 59 -1.10 -15.03 -21.20
N GLU A 60 -1.66 -15.63 -22.24
CA GLU A 60 -3.03 -15.50 -22.69
C GLU A 60 -3.89 -15.15 -21.49
N TRP A 61 -4.29 -13.88 -21.39
CA TRP A 61 -5.18 -13.43 -20.33
C TRP A 61 -6.55 -13.98 -20.68
N ILE A 62 -6.76 -15.25 -20.38
CA ILE A 62 -8.09 -15.84 -20.35
C ILE A 62 -8.50 -15.81 -18.89
N PRO A 63 -9.44 -14.93 -18.51
CA PRO A 63 -10.23 -15.23 -17.33
C PRO A 63 -11.68 -14.95 -17.66
N LEU A 64 -12.42 -16.00 -17.98
CA LEU A 64 -13.87 -15.98 -17.81
C LEU A 64 -14.30 -17.33 -17.20
N PRO A 65 -15.18 -17.32 -16.19
CA PRO A 65 -16.07 -16.20 -15.87
C PRO A 65 -15.77 -15.60 -14.49
N ALA A 66 -14.86 -14.62 -14.41
CA ALA A 66 -14.87 -13.70 -13.29
C ALA A 66 -15.97 -12.66 -13.53
N ARG A 67 -16.99 -12.61 -12.67
CA ARG A 67 -18.03 -11.59 -12.73
C ARG A 67 -17.57 -10.39 -11.92
N ILE A 68 -17.14 -9.35 -12.60
CA ILE A 68 -16.65 -8.11 -11.99
C ILE A 68 -17.55 -6.97 -12.46
N VAL A 69 -18.19 -6.27 -11.53
CA VAL A 69 -19.10 -5.16 -11.82
C VAL A 69 -18.71 -3.99 -10.94
N VAL A 70 -18.56 -2.81 -11.53
CA VAL A 70 -18.42 -1.58 -10.74
C VAL A 70 -19.81 -1.16 -10.27
N GLN A 71 -20.05 -1.25 -8.96
CA GLN A 71 -21.36 -0.98 -8.38
C GLN A 71 -21.59 0.52 -8.19
N GLU A 72 -20.58 1.23 -7.67
CA GLU A 72 -20.71 2.63 -7.31
C GLU A 72 -19.35 3.35 -7.38
N ILE A 73 -19.34 4.59 -7.86
CA ILE A 73 -18.21 5.52 -7.70
C ILE A 73 -18.44 6.30 -6.40
N LEU A 74 -17.64 6.03 -5.38
CA LEU A 74 -17.76 6.66 -4.06
C LEU A 74 -17.05 8.01 -4.01
N SER A 75 -15.99 8.18 -4.81
CA SER A 75 -15.32 9.46 -5.04
C SER A 75 -14.44 9.39 -6.29
N ALA A 76 -13.78 10.49 -6.66
CA ALA A 76 -12.80 10.50 -7.74
C ALA A 76 -11.65 9.48 -7.57
N HIS A 77 -11.41 8.98 -6.34
CA HIS A 77 -10.29 8.09 -6.02
C HIS A 77 -10.73 6.75 -5.42
N THR A 78 -12.02 6.49 -5.27
CA THR A 78 -12.54 5.32 -4.57
C THR A 78 -13.81 4.81 -5.23
N LEU A 79 -13.94 3.50 -5.36
CA LEU A 79 -15.14 2.86 -5.91
C LEU A 79 -15.46 1.54 -5.19
N SER A 80 -16.73 1.12 -5.31
CA SER A 80 -17.21 -0.19 -4.87
C SER A 80 -17.33 -1.15 -6.04
N ILE A 81 -16.84 -2.37 -5.87
CA ILE A 81 -16.85 -3.44 -6.86
C ILE A 81 -17.52 -4.69 -6.30
N TYR A 82 -18.41 -5.25 -7.09
CA TYR A 82 -18.78 -6.65 -7.01
C TYR A 82 -17.71 -7.50 -7.69
N TRP A 83 -17.17 -8.48 -6.98
CA TRP A 83 -16.16 -9.40 -7.49
C TRP A 83 -16.60 -10.84 -7.23
N SER A 84 -16.66 -11.67 -8.27
CA SER A 84 -16.86 -13.10 -8.12
C SER A 84 -15.94 -13.83 -9.07
N ASP A 85 -14.98 -14.56 -8.52
CA ASP A 85 -13.99 -15.32 -9.28
C ASP A 85 -13.69 -16.63 -8.54
N SER A 86 -13.66 -17.73 -9.30
CA SER A 86 -13.42 -19.06 -8.73
C SER A 86 -12.03 -19.21 -8.09
N GLN A 87 -11.04 -18.40 -8.52
CA GLN A 87 -9.67 -18.49 -8.03
C GLN A 87 -9.36 -17.48 -6.91
N THR A 88 -10.03 -16.33 -6.91
CA THR A 88 -9.73 -15.22 -6.00
C THR A 88 -10.88 -14.83 -5.09
N GLY A 89 -11.99 -15.58 -5.12
CA GLY A 89 -13.08 -15.50 -4.16
C GLY A 89 -14.25 -14.60 -4.60
N HIS A 90 -15.19 -14.42 -3.67
CA HIS A 90 -16.38 -13.60 -3.84
C HIS A 90 -16.39 -12.44 -2.85
N TYR A 91 -16.60 -11.23 -3.34
CA TYR A 91 -16.72 -9.99 -2.58
C TYR A 91 -17.90 -9.18 -3.11
N ALA A 92 -18.96 -9.07 -2.31
CA ALA A 92 -20.20 -8.43 -2.74
C ALA A 92 -20.04 -6.92 -2.93
N GLU A 93 -19.35 -6.24 -2.01
CA GLU A 93 -19.16 -4.78 -2.02
C GLU A 93 -17.72 -4.46 -1.57
N GLN A 94 -16.76 -4.59 -2.48
CA GLN A 94 -15.35 -4.39 -2.16
C GLN A 94 -14.90 -2.98 -2.51
N ILE A 95 -14.21 -2.32 -1.58
CA ILE A 95 -13.65 -0.99 -1.80
C ILE A 95 -12.32 -1.08 -2.54
N TRP A 96 -12.20 -0.32 -3.63
CA TRP A 96 -10.98 -0.17 -4.42
C TRP A 96 -10.55 1.29 -4.47
N ARG A 97 -9.24 1.53 -4.49
CA ARG A 97 -8.66 2.88 -4.50
C ARG A 97 -7.78 3.12 -5.72
N LEU A 98 -7.88 4.33 -6.26
CA LEU A 98 -7.05 4.81 -7.35
C LEU A 98 -5.58 4.96 -6.91
N GLY A 99 -4.67 4.67 -7.82
CA GLY A 99 -3.27 5.01 -7.74
C GLY A 99 -2.53 4.54 -8.98
N LEU A 100 -1.21 4.57 -8.93
CA LEU A 100 -0.39 4.11 -10.06
C LEU A 100 -0.13 2.60 -9.98
N ALA A 101 -0.08 1.94 -11.14
CA ALA A 101 0.34 0.57 -11.31
C ALA A 101 1.81 0.42 -10.90
N ARG A 102 2.09 -0.53 -10.01
CA ARG A 102 3.45 -0.78 -9.52
C ARG A 102 4.19 -1.80 -10.37
N ASP A 103 3.45 -2.66 -11.05
CA ASP A 103 3.93 -3.76 -11.86
C ASP A 103 3.08 -3.83 -13.12
N ASP A 104 3.61 -4.44 -14.17
CA ASP A 104 2.86 -4.71 -15.40
C ASP A 104 1.80 -5.79 -15.15
N GLY A 105 0.75 -5.82 -15.96
CA GLY A 105 -0.33 -6.78 -15.83
C GLY A 105 -1.45 -6.54 -16.82
N PHE A 106 -2.68 -6.85 -16.40
CA PHE A 106 -3.87 -6.70 -17.21
C PHE A 106 -5.04 -6.20 -16.37
N CYS A 107 -5.90 -5.41 -17.00
CA CYS A 107 -7.11 -4.89 -16.39
C CYS A 107 -8.09 -6.02 -16.15
N ALA A 108 -8.53 -6.17 -14.90
CA ALA A 108 -9.48 -7.21 -14.53
C ALA A 108 -10.87 -7.02 -15.16
N LEU A 109 -11.26 -5.80 -15.56
CA LEU A 109 -12.54 -5.54 -16.23
C LEU A 109 -12.49 -5.85 -17.73
N SER A 110 -11.45 -5.41 -18.43
CA SER A 110 -11.40 -5.38 -19.90
C SER A 110 -10.39 -6.35 -20.51
N GLY A 111 -9.48 -6.90 -19.70
CA GLY A 111 -8.31 -7.66 -20.17
C GLY A 111 -7.26 -6.83 -20.88
N ARG A 112 -7.42 -5.49 -20.99
CA ARG A 112 -6.40 -4.62 -21.60
C ARG A 112 -5.09 -4.66 -20.82
N PRO A 113 -3.93 -4.60 -21.49
CA PRO A 113 -2.64 -4.58 -20.80
C PRO A 113 -2.52 -3.33 -19.92
N ILE A 114 -1.86 -3.49 -18.79
CA ILE A 114 -1.48 -2.46 -17.84
C ILE A 114 0.04 -2.41 -17.78
N VAL A 115 0.61 -1.23 -17.92
CA VAL A 115 2.04 -0.97 -17.73
C VAL A 115 2.25 -0.24 -16.42
N ARG A 116 3.39 -0.49 -15.77
CA ARG A 116 3.81 0.25 -14.58
C ARG A 116 3.73 1.77 -14.83
N GLY A 117 3.01 2.47 -13.96
CA GLY A 117 2.75 3.91 -14.07
C GLY A 117 1.34 4.25 -14.53
N ASP A 118 0.59 3.30 -15.10
CA ASP A 118 -0.80 3.53 -15.47
C ASP A 118 -1.68 3.80 -14.25
N GLU A 119 -2.72 4.62 -14.44
CA GLU A 119 -3.74 4.85 -13.43
C GLU A 119 -4.66 3.64 -13.29
N VAL A 120 -4.64 3.03 -12.10
CA VAL A 120 -5.38 1.81 -11.81
C VAL A 120 -6.08 1.89 -10.45
N PHE A 121 -7.27 1.31 -10.39
CA PHE A 121 -7.91 0.96 -9.13
C PHE A 121 -7.36 -0.38 -8.63
N ARG A 122 -7.11 -0.46 -7.32
CA ARG A 122 -6.64 -1.68 -6.62
C ARG A 122 -7.48 -1.94 -5.38
N PRO A 123 -7.70 -3.21 -4.96
CA PRO A 123 -8.41 -3.52 -3.73
C PRO A 123 -7.78 -2.82 -2.54
N ARG A 124 -8.61 -2.19 -1.69
CA ARG A 124 -8.15 -1.63 -0.44
C ARG A 124 -7.71 -2.77 0.47
N ARG A 125 -6.49 -2.67 1.00
CA ARG A 125 -5.96 -3.62 2.00
C ARG A 125 -6.24 -3.10 3.40
N SER A 126 -6.52 -4.01 4.32
CA SER A 126 -6.47 -3.74 5.75
C SER A 126 -5.10 -4.13 6.30
N MET A 127 -4.71 -3.60 7.46
CA MET A 127 -3.53 -4.07 8.19
C MET A 127 -3.68 -5.53 8.64
N THR A 128 -4.90 -5.94 8.93
CA THR A 128 -5.21 -7.27 9.49
C THR A 128 -5.54 -8.32 8.43
N LEU A 129 -5.85 -7.90 7.20
CA LEU A 129 -6.29 -8.82 6.14
C LEU A 129 -5.92 -8.29 4.75
N VAL A 130 -5.29 -9.16 3.96
CA VAL A 130 -5.02 -8.94 2.54
C VAL A 130 -5.94 -9.85 1.74
N PRO A 131 -6.85 -9.32 0.90
CA PRO A 131 -7.81 -10.13 0.14
C PRO A 131 -7.08 -10.95 -0.94
N ALA A 132 -7.61 -12.11 -1.33
CA ALA A 132 -6.94 -12.98 -2.31
C ALA A 132 -6.76 -12.30 -3.68
N ASN A 133 -7.68 -11.39 -4.06
CA ASN A 133 -7.58 -10.59 -5.27
C ASN A 133 -6.65 -9.36 -5.15
N TRP A 134 -5.82 -9.22 -4.10
CA TRP A 134 -5.05 -8.00 -3.82
C TRP A 134 -4.11 -7.51 -4.95
N ARG A 135 -3.66 -8.42 -5.82
CA ARG A 135 -2.79 -8.13 -6.98
C ARG A 135 -3.56 -7.67 -8.20
N ARG A 136 -4.89 -7.78 -8.20
CA ARG A 136 -5.72 -7.42 -9.34
C ARG A 136 -5.75 -5.90 -9.49
N MET A 137 -5.79 -5.46 -10.74
CA MET A 137 -5.77 -4.05 -11.13
C MET A 137 -6.87 -3.81 -12.14
N ILE A 138 -7.46 -2.62 -12.12
CA ILE A 138 -8.47 -2.19 -13.09
C ILE A 138 -8.04 -0.83 -13.61
N LEU A 139 -7.92 -0.67 -14.93
CA LEU A 139 -7.60 0.63 -15.54
C LEU A 139 -8.68 1.66 -15.20
N ALA A 140 -8.25 2.86 -14.80
CA ALA A 140 -9.18 3.95 -14.50
C ALA A 140 -10.02 4.34 -15.72
N SER A 141 -9.43 4.31 -16.92
CA SER A 141 -10.13 4.60 -18.18
C SER A 141 -11.25 3.60 -18.49
N ASP A 142 -11.10 2.32 -18.13
CA ASP A 142 -12.17 1.32 -18.32
C ASP A 142 -13.35 1.55 -17.38
N VAL A 143 -13.10 2.01 -16.16
CA VAL A 143 -14.17 2.35 -15.21
C VAL A 143 -15.01 3.49 -15.80
N ILE A 144 -14.37 4.56 -16.28
CA ILE A 144 -15.07 5.71 -16.89
C ILE A 144 -15.90 5.27 -18.10
N ALA A 145 -15.31 4.46 -18.99
CA ALA A 145 -16.02 3.92 -20.15
C ALA A 145 -17.23 3.05 -19.74
N THR A 146 -17.07 2.21 -18.72
CA THR A 146 -18.15 1.37 -18.19
C THR A 146 -19.30 2.24 -17.71
N PHE A 147 -19.04 3.26 -16.88
CA PHE A 147 -20.10 4.15 -16.37
C PHE A 147 -20.77 5.02 -17.45
N ALA A 148 -20.01 5.47 -18.44
CA ALA A 148 -20.58 6.19 -19.57
C ALA A 148 -21.54 5.30 -20.38
N SER A 149 -21.23 4.01 -20.51
CA SER A 149 -22.07 3.06 -21.24
C SER A 149 -23.35 2.65 -20.51
N THR A 150 -23.38 2.67 -19.16
CA THR A 150 -24.56 2.35 -18.35
C THR A 150 -25.58 3.49 -18.24
N GLN A 151 -25.29 4.68 -18.80
CA GLN A 151 -26.06 5.90 -18.58
C GLN A 151 -27.16 6.28 -19.62
N PRO A 152 -27.55 5.53 -20.67
CA PRO A 152 -28.67 5.97 -21.51
C PRO A 152 -30.06 5.39 -21.15
N GLU A 153 -30.21 4.43 -20.23
CA GLU A 153 -31.50 3.71 -20.10
C GLU A 153 -32.35 4.00 -18.85
N ARG A 154 -31.83 4.69 -17.82
CA ARG A 154 -32.60 4.97 -16.58
C ARG A 154 -33.35 6.30 -16.58
N ALA A 155 -33.35 7.04 -17.68
CA ALA A 155 -34.05 8.32 -17.81
C ALA A 155 -35.39 8.22 -18.59
N ALA A 156 -35.88 7.02 -18.88
CA ALA A 156 -37.09 6.79 -19.68
C ALA A 156 -38.11 5.84 -19.01
N ALA A 157 -38.27 5.92 -17.69
CA ALA A 157 -39.33 5.21 -16.96
C ALA A 157 -40.10 6.17 -16.05
#